data_AF-B6HAZ3-F1
#
_entry.id   AF-B6HAZ3-F1
#
_cell.length_a   1.000
_cell.length_b   1.000
_cell.length_c   1.000
_cell.angle_alpha   90.00
_cell.angle_beta   90.00
_cell.angle_gamma   90.00
#
_symmetry.space_group_name_H-M   'P 1'
#
loop_
_entity.id
_entity.type
_entity.pdbx_description
1 polymer ?
#
loop_
_entity_poly.entity_id
_entity_poly.type
_entity_poly.pdbx_seq_one_letter_code
_entity_poly.pdbx_strand_id
1 'polypeptide(L)'
;MPQSKFSIPAEFRDQLEVAEPLDSRSDEAILVSLSKHKPVTSEKNIWAFWHAGAAAMPQWCQRNIIDWHRICGPSWTIRVLDTVPNSPNHALKYIRPELLPETFVKGTMDGPYVGPHSADFLRGASLYMYGGVFMDAGIILTRSLDRICWPAIADPTTPYNVAVPWMYGTVMANHFVASRKGDPFIQRWHELFVHVWKDKNSYKGMTENPLLSFALKQDFSASVARGFKWEFIVDPLTVFEYITQVVAWQRLCLLEEAGDGFSCVDYAGENIMWFDVLEENWGFETIAGFTGQEAFDVLATRLDADSESEEYKKAYKMAWHFLAQCSMQKITHGKHLTKTPALGLLWDLEGNEGKHDEEGTFAELLRYGTVHFRQTREGIRVVDVERPKETMRKGVLEP
;
A
#
# COMPACT_ATOMS: atom_id res chain seq x y z
N MET A 1 27.83 21.90 -8.12
CA MET A 1 26.73 20.96 -7.82
C MET A 1 27.19 19.59 -8.29
N PRO A 2 26.95 18.49 -7.53
CA PRO A 2 27.20 17.16 -8.06
C PRO A 2 26.42 16.99 -9.36
N GLN A 3 27.06 16.39 -10.36
CA GLN A 3 26.43 16.15 -11.66
C GLN A 3 25.38 15.06 -11.48
N SER A 4 24.11 15.37 -11.73
CA SER A 4 23.03 14.38 -11.68
C SER A 4 23.33 13.24 -12.67
N LYS A 5 23.15 11.98 -12.23
CA LYS A 5 23.37 10.79 -13.09
C LYS A 5 22.47 10.81 -14.32
N PHE A 6 21.22 11.22 -14.14
CA PHE A 6 20.23 11.38 -15.22
C PHE A 6 19.69 12.80 -15.27
N SER A 7 19.39 13.30 -16.47
CA SER A 7 18.76 14.61 -16.68
C SER A 7 17.27 14.47 -16.92
N ILE A 8 16.48 15.42 -16.40
CA ILE A 8 15.05 15.53 -16.71
C ILE A 8 14.87 15.97 -18.17
N PRO A 9 14.16 15.20 -19.02
CA PRO A 9 13.86 15.57 -20.40
C PRO A 9 13.09 16.88 -20.49
N ALA A 10 13.23 17.58 -21.61
CA ALA A 10 12.72 18.95 -21.75
C ALA A 10 11.20 19.05 -21.52
N GLU A 11 10.46 18.04 -21.96
CA GLU A 11 9.01 17.91 -21.86
C GLU A 11 8.50 17.64 -20.43
N PHE A 12 9.37 17.31 -19.47
CA PHE A 12 9.00 17.07 -18.08
C PHE A 12 9.54 18.14 -17.11
N ARG A 13 10.23 19.18 -17.60
CA ARG A 13 10.85 20.22 -16.74
C ARG A 13 9.85 21.12 -16.03
N ASP A 14 8.60 21.16 -16.46
CA ASP A 14 7.50 21.84 -15.80
C ASP A 14 6.86 20.98 -14.69
N GLN A 15 7.01 19.65 -14.78
CA GLN A 15 6.43 18.65 -13.88
C GLN A 15 7.42 18.13 -12.84
N LEU A 16 8.72 18.18 -13.15
CA LEU A 16 9.79 17.64 -12.33
C LEU A 16 10.89 18.68 -12.14
N GLU A 17 11.46 18.68 -10.95
CA GLU A 17 12.71 19.38 -10.64
C GLU A 17 13.71 18.43 -9.97
N VAL A 18 14.99 18.78 -10.02
CA VAL A 18 16.02 18.02 -9.31
C VAL A 18 15.91 18.29 -7.82
N ALA A 19 15.99 17.23 -7.01
CA ALA A 19 15.98 17.29 -5.57
C ALA A 19 17.07 16.40 -4.98
N GLU A 20 17.51 16.74 -3.77
CA GLU A 20 18.44 15.91 -3.00
C GLU A 20 17.67 15.01 -2.03
N PRO A 21 18.12 13.76 -1.81
CA PRO A 21 17.57 12.89 -0.78
C PRO A 21 17.59 13.55 0.60
N LEU A 22 16.52 13.38 1.37
CA LEU A 22 16.39 13.90 2.74
C LEU A 22 17.18 13.09 3.77
N ASP A 23 17.73 11.94 3.38
CA ASP A 23 18.57 11.07 4.20
C ASP A 23 19.80 10.65 3.38
N SER A 24 20.98 11.02 3.86
CA SER A 24 22.27 10.80 3.19
C SER A 24 23.04 9.59 3.73
N ARG A 25 22.46 8.82 4.66
CA ARG A 25 23.07 7.59 5.17
C ARG A 25 23.18 6.55 4.06
N SER A 26 24.14 5.64 4.19
CA SER A 26 24.23 4.48 3.28
C SER A 26 23.05 3.52 3.46
N ASP A 27 22.80 2.69 2.46
CA ASP A 27 21.78 1.63 2.49
C ASP A 27 21.95 0.75 3.73
N GLU A 28 23.18 0.32 4.03
CA GLU A 28 23.50 -0.53 5.18
C GLU A 28 23.20 0.18 6.50
N ALA A 29 23.54 1.46 6.62
CA ALA A 29 23.28 2.24 7.82
C ALA A 29 21.76 2.43 8.05
N ILE A 30 20.99 2.59 6.97
CA ILE A 30 19.52 2.64 7.03
C ILE A 30 18.95 1.29 7.45
N LEU A 31 19.35 0.18 6.79
CA LEU A 31 18.90 -1.18 7.11
C LEU A 31 19.20 -1.59 8.56
N VAL A 32 20.43 -1.30 9.03
CA VAL A 32 20.80 -1.53 10.44
C VAL A 32 19.90 -0.73 11.38
N SER A 33 19.52 0.50 11.00
CA SER A 33 18.62 1.33 11.81
C SER A 33 17.19 0.79 11.86
N LEU A 34 16.72 0.10 10.82
CA LEU A 34 15.40 -0.54 10.77
C LEU A 34 15.30 -1.77 11.67
N SER A 35 16.43 -2.33 12.13
CA SER A 35 16.47 -3.47 13.05
C SER A 35 16.46 -3.06 14.52
N LYS A 36 16.48 -1.75 14.81
CA LYS A 36 16.51 -1.23 16.18
C LYS A 36 15.11 -0.84 16.64
N HIS A 37 14.79 -1.16 17.89
CA HIS A 37 13.57 -0.67 18.53
C HIS A 37 13.65 0.86 18.68
N LYS A 38 12.54 1.54 18.40
CA LYS A 38 12.38 2.98 18.66
C LYS A 38 11.07 3.20 19.41
N PRO A 39 11.03 3.97 20.50
CA PRO A 39 9.76 4.34 21.12
C PRO A 39 8.89 5.14 20.13
N VAL A 40 7.57 5.09 20.30
CA VAL A 40 6.63 5.90 19.50
C VAL A 40 6.39 7.22 20.22
N THR A 41 6.87 8.32 19.65
CA THR A 41 6.85 9.65 20.28
C THR A 41 6.04 10.69 19.49
N SER A 42 5.56 10.35 18.30
CA SER A 42 4.73 11.18 17.44
C SER A 42 3.83 10.30 16.58
N GLU A 43 2.89 10.89 15.84
CA GLU A 43 2.06 10.16 14.88
C GLU A 43 2.72 10.00 13.49
N LYS A 44 3.85 10.67 13.22
CA LYS A 44 4.59 10.51 11.96
C LYS A 44 5.39 9.20 11.95
N ASN A 45 4.66 8.10 11.81
CA ASN A 45 5.20 6.75 11.68
C ASN A 45 4.83 6.17 10.32
N ILE A 46 5.76 5.46 9.70
CA ILE A 46 5.49 4.59 8.55
C ILE A 46 5.65 3.16 9.04
N TRP A 47 4.54 2.44 9.10
CA TRP A 47 4.46 1.06 9.54
C TRP A 47 4.50 0.13 8.33
N ALA A 48 5.32 -0.90 8.40
CA ALA A 48 5.34 -2.01 7.46
C ALA A 48 5.53 -3.32 8.23
N PHE A 49 5.29 -4.45 7.57
CA PHE A 49 5.47 -5.77 8.16
C PHE A 49 6.26 -6.68 7.24
N TRP A 50 7.22 -7.40 7.81
CA TRP A 50 7.84 -8.56 7.19
C TRP A 50 8.11 -9.63 8.24
N HIS A 51 7.45 -10.78 8.13
CA HIS A 51 7.48 -11.85 9.13
C HIS A 51 8.90 -12.25 9.59
N ALA A 52 9.86 -12.27 8.67
CA ALA A 52 11.25 -12.64 8.92
C ALA A 52 12.19 -11.46 9.28
N GLY A 53 11.67 -10.25 9.43
CA GLY A 53 12.44 -9.04 9.73
C GLY A 53 12.99 -8.33 8.50
N ALA A 54 13.38 -7.06 8.68
CA ALA A 54 13.74 -6.17 7.58
C ALA A 54 14.90 -6.69 6.70
N ALA A 55 15.93 -7.29 7.30
CA ALA A 55 17.08 -7.81 6.57
C ALA A 55 16.77 -9.06 5.72
N ALA A 56 15.64 -9.74 6.00
CA ALA A 56 15.21 -10.93 5.28
C ALA A 56 14.18 -10.63 4.17
N MET A 57 13.87 -9.35 3.92
CA MET A 57 13.08 -8.96 2.76
C MET A 57 13.85 -9.22 1.46
N PRO A 58 13.17 -9.48 0.33
CA PRO A 58 13.78 -9.38 -0.99
C PRO A 58 14.50 -8.04 -1.16
N GLN A 59 15.62 -8.02 -1.87
CA GLN A 59 16.45 -6.81 -2.02
C GLN A 59 15.66 -5.62 -2.58
N TRP A 60 14.73 -5.88 -3.51
CA TRP A 60 13.88 -4.85 -4.08
C TRP A 60 12.92 -4.23 -3.05
N CYS A 61 12.42 -5.01 -2.08
CA CYS A 61 11.64 -4.52 -0.95
C CYS A 61 12.52 -3.75 0.04
N GLN A 62 13.75 -4.22 0.31
CA GLN A 62 14.72 -3.48 1.14
C GLN A 62 14.97 -2.09 0.55
N ARG A 63 15.22 -2.02 -0.76
CA ARG A 63 15.43 -0.76 -1.50
C ARG A 63 14.24 0.17 -1.38
N ASN A 64 13.00 -0.33 -1.54
CA ASN A 64 11.78 0.47 -1.33
C ASN A 64 11.79 1.16 0.04
N ILE A 65 12.03 0.42 1.13
CA ILE A 65 11.98 0.98 2.49
C ILE A 65 13.14 1.94 2.75
N ILE A 66 14.32 1.67 2.17
CA ILE A 66 15.44 2.62 2.22
C ILE A 66 15.07 3.92 1.49
N ASP A 67 14.44 3.83 0.32
CA ASP A 67 14.01 5.01 -0.43
C ASP A 67 12.91 5.78 0.30
N TRP A 68 12.07 5.13 1.12
CA TRP A 68 11.15 5.85 2.00
C TRP A 68 11.88 6.77 2.99
N HIS A 69 13.04 6.36 3.51
CA HIS A 69 13.87 7.24 4.35
C HIS A 69 14.37 8.45 3.57
N ARG A 70 14.81 8.24 2.32
CA ARG A 70 15.29 9.30 1.44
C ARG A 70 14.21 10.28 1.04
N ILE A 71 12.98 9.81 0.85
CA ILE A 71 11.87 10.60 0.34
C ILE A 71 11.11 11.30 1.48
N CYS A 72 10.89 10.63 2.61
CA CYS A 72 10.14 11.20 3.74
C CYS A 72 11.05 11.91 4.75
N GLY A 73 12.35 11.58 4.78
CA GLY A 73 13.33 12.20 5.64
C GLY A 73 13.18 11.85 7.13
N PRO A 74 13.98 12.49 8.01
CA PRO A 74 14.05 12.16 9.42
C PRO A 74 12.82 12.58 10.24
N SER A 75 11.89 13.34 9.65
CA SER A 75 10.62 13.71 10.31
C SER A 75 9.66 12.53 10.44
N TRP A 76 9.87 11.47 9.67
CA TRP A 76 9.10 10.23 9.72
C TRP A 76 9.92 9.09 10.33
N THR A 77 9.31 8.36 11.26
CA THR A 77 9.91 7.13 11.79
C THR A 77 9.38 5.93 11.04
N ILE A 78 10.23 5.29 10.24
CA ILE A 78 9.90 4.05 9.55
C ILE A 78 10.13 2.85 10.49
N ARG A 79 9.17 1.93 10.51
CA ARG A 79 9.09 0.79 11.41
C ARG A 79 8.70 -0.45 10.63
N VAL A 80 9.60 -1.42 10.57
CA VAL A 80 9.32 -2.74 9.98
C VAL A 80 9.09 -3.71 11.12
N LEU A 81 7.83 -4.06 11.36
CA LEU A 81 7.43 -5.05 12.35
C LEU A 81 7.68 -6.46 11.83
N ASP A 82 7.91 -7.40 12.75
CA ASP A 82 8.18 -8.80 12.43
C ASP A 82 7.59 -9.77 13.46
N THR A 83 7.75 -11.07 13.22
CA THR A 83 7.42 -12.14 14.17
C THR A 83 8.66 -12.95 14.57
N VAL A 84 9.85 -12.37 14.41
CA VAL A 84 11.11 -13.04 14.75
C VAL A 84 11.27 -13.08 16.27
N PRO A 85 11.45 -14.28 16.88
CA PRO A 85 11.62 -14.39 18.32
C PRO A 85 12.71 -13.46 18.86
N ASN A 86 12.39 -12.75 19.94
CA ASN A 86 13.26 -11.76 20.60
C ASN A 86 13.64 -10.52 19.76
N SER A 87 13.17 -10.37 18.52
CA SER A 87 13.45 -9.19 17.70
C SER A 87 13.10 -7.90 18.44
N PRO A 88 13.94 -6.84 18.38
CA PRO A 88 13.60 -5.50 18.86
C PRO A 88 12.30 -4.95 18.23
N ASN A 89 11.96 -5.41 17.03
CA ASN A 89 10.77 -5.00 16.28
C ASN A 89 9.70 -6.08 16.16
N HIS A 90 9.75 -7.11 17.00
CA HIS A 90 8.66 -8.06 17.13
C HIS A 90 7.33 -7.32 17.35
N ALA A 91 6.30 -7.66 16.57
CA ALA A 91 5.04 -6.90 16.51
C ALA A 91 4.40 -6.71 17.90
N LEU A 92 4.45 -7.75 18.76
CA LEU A 92 3.90 -7.71 20.12
C LEU A 92 4.64 -6.77 21.10
N LYS A 93 5.78 -6.15 20.69
CA LYS A 93 6.41 -5.07 21.46
C LYS A 93 5.74 -3.72 21.26
N TYR A 94 4.97 -3.57 20.19
CA TYR A 94 4.22 -2.36 19.87
C TYR A 94 2.71 -2.59 20.03
N ILE A 95 2.20 -3.73 19.58
CA ILE A 95 0.77 -4.01 19.60
C ILE A 95 0.44 -4.99 20.72
N ARG A 96 -0.53 -4.61 21.54
CA ARG A 96 -1.00 -5.46 22.64
C ARG A 96 -1.68 -6.73 22.07
N PRO A 97 -1.42 -7.93 22.62
CA PRO A 97 -1.99 -9.17 22.11
C PRO A 97 -3.51 -9.18 22.00
N GLU A 98 -4.21 -8.47 22.89
CA GLU A 98 -5.68 -8.42 22.93
C GLU A 98 -6.29 -7.67 21.74
N LEU A 99 -5.48 -6.90 21.01
CA LEU A 99 -5.90 -6.22 19.78
C LEU A 99 -5.71 -7.10 18.54
N LEU A 100 -5.20 -8.33 18.66
CA LEU A 100 -4.87 -9.18 17.52
C LEU A 100 -5.62 -10.51 17.62
N PRO A 101 -5.91 -11.18 16.49
CA PRO A 101 -6.47 -12.52 16.54
C PRO A 101 -5.52 -13.48 17.26
N GLU A 102 -6.09 -14.42 18.01
CA GLU A 102 -5.32 -15.44 18.72
C GLU A 102 -4.37 -16.19 17.78
N THR A 103 -4.80 -16.42 16.53
CA THR A 103 -3.98 -17.11 15.53
C THR A 103 -2.69 -16.37 15.15
N PHE A 104 -2.69 -15.03 15.21
CA PHE A 104 -1.48 -14.23 15.06
C PHE A 104 -0.60 -14.34 16.31
N VAL A 105 -1.19 -14.15 17.49
CA VAL A 105 -0.47 -14.16 18.77
C VAL A 105 0.22 -15.49 19.02
N LYS A 106 -0.44 -16.60 18.68
CA LYS A 106 0.10 -17.96 18.83
C LYS A 106 0.92 -18.44 17.62
N GLY A 107 0.94 -17.70 16.51
CA GLY A 107 1.62 -18.11 15.29
C GLY A 107 1.04 -19.37 14.66
N THR A 108 -0.28 -19.54 14.70
CA THR A 108 -0.98 -20.74 14.23
C THR A 108 -1.67 -20.57 12.88
N MET A 109 -1.50 -19.42 12.22
CA MET A 109 -2.01 -19.23 10.85
C MET A 109 -1.33 -20.19 9.88
N ASP A 110 -2.09 -20.64 8.89
CA ASP A 110 -1.59 -21.53 7.83
C ASP A 110 -1.80 -20.95 6.42
N GLY A 111 -1.28 -21.67 5.43
CA GLY A 111 -1.43 -21.34 4.02
C GLY A 111 -0.37 -20.37 3.47
N PRO A 112 -0.47 -20.01 2.19
CA PRO A 112 0.55 -19.23 1.50
C PRO A 112 0.53 -17.73 1.81
N TYR A 113 -0.50 -17.24 2.52
CA TYR A 113 -0.74 -15.81 2.75
C TYR A 113 -0.63 -15.38 4.21
N VAL A 114 0.07 -16.16 5.04
CA VAL A 114 0.34 -15.82 6.46
C VAL A 114 0.97 -14.42 6.57
N GLY A 115 1.93 -14.10 5.71
CA GLY A 115 2.60 -12.79 5.70
C GLY A 115 1.63 -11.62 5.41
N PRO A 116 0.92 -11.62 4.27
CA PRO A 116 -0.09 -10.61 3.95
C PRO A 116 -1.16 -10.43 5.03
N HIS A 117 -1.77 -11.51 5.53
CA HIS A 117 -2.82 -11.38 6.56
C HIS A 117 -2.27 -10.92 7.92
N SER A 118 -1.03 -11.29 8.25
CA SER A 118 -0.33 -10.72 9.41
C SER A 118 -0.17 -9.20 9.29
N ALA A 119 0.17 -8.69 8.09
CA ALA A 119 0.23 -7.25 7.84
C ALA A 119 -1.16 -6.60 8.01
N ASP A 120 -2.22 -7.27 7.54
CA ASP A 120 -3.60 -6.79 7.72
C ASP A 120 -3.95 -6.63 9.21
N PHE A 121 -3.65 -7.60 10.07
CA PHE A 121 -3.93 -7.47 11.51
C PHE A 121 -3.18 -6.31 12.16
N LEU A 122 -1.94 -6.06 11.72
CA LEU A 122 -1.13 -4.99 12.28
C LEU A 122 -1.52 -3.61 11.74
N ARG A 123 -2.14 -3.53 10.56
CA ARG A 123 -2.52 -2.27 9.92
C ARG A 123 -3.51 -1.47 10.75
N GLY A 124 -4.68 -2.04 11.02
CA GLY A 124 -5.71 -1.39 11.84
C GLY A 124 -5.20 -1.08 13.25
N ALA A 125 -4.54 -2.05 13.89
CA ALA A 125 -4.02 -1.89 15.25
C ALA A 125 -2.97 -0.78 15.38
N SER A 126 -2.01 -0.71 14.46
CA SER A 126 -0.93 0.28 14.50
C SER A 126 -1.47 1.69 14.28
N LEU A 127 -2.36 1.85 13.30
CA LEU A 127 -2.98 3.14 12.98
C LEU A 127 -3.88 3.62 14.12
N TYR A 128 -4.71 2.76 14.69
CA TYR A 128 -5.55 3.13 15.82
C TYR A 128 -4.71 3.55 17.04
N MET A 129 -3.69 2.77 17.41
CA MET A 129 -2.88 3.01 18.60
C MET A 129 -1.95 4.23 18.48
N TYR A 130 -1.44 4.49 17.27
CA TYR A 130 -0.30 5.39 17.07
C TYR A 130 -0.44 6.38 15.92
N GLY A 131 -1.45 6.24 15.07
CA GLY A 131 -1.58 7.01 13.84
C GLY A 131 -0.45 6.75 12.87
N GLY A 132 -0.35 7.63 11.87
CA GLY A 132 0.66 7.59 10.82
C GLY A 132 0.14 6.92 9.57
N VAL A 133 1.02 6.19 8.89
CA VAL A 133 0.71 5.49 7.64
C VAL A 133 1.17 4.05 7.75
N PHE A 134 0.31 3.12 7.35
CA PHE A 134 0.71 1.74 7.13
C PHE A 134 0.84 1.51 5.63
N MET A 135 1.99 0.97 5.22
CA MET A 135 2.36 0.75 3.84
C MET A 135 2.95 -0.64 3.65
N ASP A 136 2.54 -1.31 2.59
CA ASP A 136 3.17 -2.58 2.20
C ASP A 136 4.64 -2.34 1.77
N ALA A 137 5.54 -3.24 2.15
CA ALA A 137 6.97 -3.18 1.78
C ALA A 137 7.21 -3.18 0.25
N GLY A 138 6.23 -3.67 -0.52
CA GLY A 138 6.26 -3.67 -1.98
C GLY A 138 5.90 -2.33 -2.65
N ILE A 139 5.86 -1.21 -1.92
CA ILE A 139 5.53 0.11 -2.48
C ILE A 139 6.79 0.88 -2.84
N ILE A 140 6.94 1.23 -4.12
CA ILE A 140 7.90 2.23 -4.58
C ILE A 140 7.26 3.60 -4.37
N LEU A 141 7.91 4.51 -3.66
CA LEU A 141 7.41 5.86 -3.42
C LEU A 141 8.10 6.85 -4.36
N THR A 142 7.39 7.84 -4.88
CA THR A 142 7.97 8.96 -5.66
C THR A 142 7.73 10.31 -4.98
N ARG A 143 6.84 10.33 -3.97
CA ARG A 143 6.38 11.55 -3.33
C ARG A 143 6.28 11.35 -1.82
N SER A 144 6.77 12.31 -1.03
CA SER A 144 6.72 12.18 0.43
C SER A 144 5.29 12.18 0.96
N LEU A 145 5.07 11.52 2.10
CA LEU A 145 3.76 11.47 2.74
C LEU A 145 3.24 12.87 3.14
N ASP A 146 4.16 13.79 3.42
CA ASP A 146 3.90 15.22 3.63
C ASP A 146 3.38 15.95 2.38
N ARG A 147 3.43 15.31 1.21
CA ARG A 147 2.90 15.83 -0.05
C ARG A 147 1.81 14.95 -0.67
N ILE A 148 1.51 13.81 -0.06
CA ILE A 148 0.42 12.93 -0.48
C ILE A 148 -0.84 13.28 0.33
N CYS A 149 -0.83 13.03 1.63
CA CYS A 149 -2.04 13.17 2.44
C CYS A 149 -1.81 13.71 3.86
N TRP A 150 -0.57 13.67 4.38
CA TRP A 150 -0.36 13.96 5.80
C TRP A 150 -0.80 15.37 6.22
N PRO A 151 -0.55 16.46 5.46
CA PRO A 151 -1.04 17.78 5.83
C PRO A 151 -2.57 17.83 5.89
N ALA A 152 -3.23 17.17 4.93
CA ALA A 152 -4.68 17.16 4.84
C ALA A 152 -5.35 16.33 5.94
N ILE A 153 -4.66 15.41 6.62
CA ILE A 153 -5.25 14.68 7.76
C ILE A 153 -4.76 15.20 9.11
N ALA A 154 -3.59 15.85 9.16
CA ALA A 154 -3.02 16.38 10.39
C ALA A 154 -3.51 17.80 10.72
N ASP A 155 -4.09 18.51 9.76
CA ASP A 155 -4.65 19.85 9.94
C ASP A 155 -6.05 19.78 10.55
N PRO A 156 -6.27 20.29 11.79
CA PRO A 156 -7.59 20.26 12.43
C PRO A 156 -8.63 21.15 11.75
N THR A 157 -8.25 21.98 10.77
CA THR A 157 -9.16 22.81 9.98
C THR A 157 -9.73 22.08 8.76
N THR A 158 -9.13 20.95 8.40
CA THR A 158 -9.68 20.04 7.39
C THR A 158 -10.58 19.00 8.04
N PRO A 159 -11.58 18.45 7.31
CA PRO A 159 -12.46 17.43 7.88
C PRO A 159 -11.79 16.04 7.92
N TYR A 160 -10.66 15.84 7.22
CA TYR A 160 -10.10 14.52 7.04
C TYR A 160 -9.32 14.03 8.25
N ASN A 161 -9.52 12.77 8.62
CA ASN A 161 -8.71 12.07 9.62
C ASN A 161 -8.05 10.80 9.07
N VAL A 162 -8.51 10.33 7.90
CA VAL A 162 -8.04 9.11 7.24
C VAL A 162 -7.79 9.41 5.77
N ALA A 163 -6.79 8.77 5.16
CA ALA A 163 -6.60 8.82 3.72
C ALA A 163 -6.36 7.41 3.15
N VAL A 164 -7.04 7.09 2.06
CA VAL A 164 -6.97 5.76 1.41
C VAL A 164 -7.02 5.85 -0.12
N PRO A 165 -6.36 4.92 -0.83
CA PRO A 165 -6.52 4.81 -2.26
C PRO A 165 -7.89 4.24 -2.62
N TRP A 166 -8.62 4.96 -3.45
CA TRP A 166 -9.94 4.60 -3.93
C TRP A 166 -9.86 3.78 -5.22
N MET A 167 -10.46 2.59 -5.21
CA MET A 167 -10.60 1.75 -6.40
C MET A 167 -11.89 2.10 -7.15
N TYR A 168 -13.05 1.86 -6.52
CA TYR A 168 -14.38 2.12 -7.08
C TYR A 168 -15.43 2.07 -5.95
N GLY A 169 -16.56 2.76 -6.09
CA GLY A 169 -17.60 2.77 -5.05
C GLY A 169 -17.02 3.12 -3.68
N THR A 170 -17.13 2.21 -2.71
CA THR A 170 -16.49 2.30 -1.38
C THR A 170 -15.34 1.30 -1.18
N VAL A 171 -14.82 0.71 -2.27
CA VAL A 171 -13.68 -0.21 -2.27
C VAL A 171 -12.39 0.59 -2.24
N MET A 172 -11.58 0.37 -1.21
CA MET A 172 -10.24 0.91 -1.09
C MET A 172 -9.17 -0.15 -1.33
N ALA A 173 -7.97 0.27 -1.73
CA ALA A 173 -6.80 -0.59 -1.79
C ALA A 173 -6.00 -0.47 -0.49
N ASN A 174 -6.02 -1.53 0.34
CA ASN A 174 -5.48 -1.49 1.70
C ASN A 174 -3.95 -1.51 1.78
N HIS A 175 -3.22 -1.53 0.65
CA HIS A 175 -1.76 -1.48 0.66
C HIS A 175 -1.22 -0.18 1.25
N PHE A 176 -2.03 0.89 1.27
CA PHE A 176 -1.75 2.17 1.90
C PHE A 176 -2.97 2.61 2.71
N VAL A 177 -2.79 2.90 4.00
CA VAL A 177 -3.80 3.57 4.82
C VAL A 177 -3.10 4.55 5.74
N ALA A 178 -3.52 5.81 5.71
CA ALA A 178 -3.06 6.85 6.63
C ALA A 178 -4.17 7.21 7.59
N SER A 179 -3.87 7.44 8.87
CA SER A 179 -4.87 7.86 9.85
C SER A 179 -4.27 8.61 11.03
N ARG A 180 -5.09 9.48 11.62
CA ARG A 180 -4.87 10.04 12.95
C ARG A 180 -4.98 8.97 14.04
N LYS A 181 -4.19 9.11 15.09
CA LYS A 181 -4.28 8.23 16.26
C LYS A 181 -5.69 8.29 16.87
N GLY A 182 -6.23 7.12 17.22
CA GLY A 182 -7.52 7.00 17.90
C GLY A 182 -8.72 7.26 17.01
N ASP A 183 -8.54 7.23 15.68
CA ASP A 183 -9.64 7.44 14.74
C ASP A 183 -10.79 6.41 14.95
N PRO A 184 -12.04 6.88 15.08
CA PRO A 184 -13.18 6.01 15.41
C PRO A 184 -13.56 5.05 14.28
N PHE A 185 -13.30 5.40 13.02
CA PHE A 185 -13.58 4.54 11.88
C PHE A 185 -12.53 3.43 11.80
N ILE A 186 -11.24 3.76 11.96
CA ILE A 186 -10.15 2.77 12.01
C ILE A 186 -10.32 1.79 13.18
N GLN A 187 -10.79 2.27 14.35
CA GLN A 187 -11.09 1.40 15.48
C GLN A 187 -12.11 0.32 15.09
N ARG A 188 -13.28 0.73 14.57
CA ARG A 188 -14.35 -0.18 14.17
C ARG A 188 -13.92 -1.12 13.05
N TRP A 189 -13.11 -0.61 12.13
CA TRP A 189 -12.60 -1.40 11.01
C TRP A 189 -11.72 -2.54 11.50
N HIS A 190 -10.82 -2.22 12.44
CA HIS A 190 -9.95 -3.20 13.07
C HIS A 190 -10.74 -4.18 13.94
N GLU A 191 -11.68 -3.71 14.75
CA GLU A 191 -12.52 -4.56 15.60
C GLU A 191 -13.36 -5.55 14.79
N LEU A 192 -14.02 -5.08 13.72
CA LEU A 192 -14.76 -5.93 12.80
C LEU A 192 -13.85 -6.97 12.15
N PHE A 193 -12.68 -6.56 11.66
CA PHE A 193 -11.74 -7.47 11.01
C PHE A 193 -11.21 -8.55 11.97
N VAL A 194 -10.85 -8.19 13.20
CA VAL A 194 -10.42 -9.16 14.21
C VAL A 194 -11.57 -10.09 14.61
N HIS A 195 -12.80 -9.56 14.70
CA HIS A 195 -13.98 -10.36 15.04
C HIS A 195 -14.26 -11.45 14.00
N VAL A 196 -14.21 -11.14 12.70
CA VAL A 196 -14.45 -12.14 11.65
C VAL A 196 -13.37 -13.23 11.60
N TRP A 197 -12.17 -12.94 12.12
CA TRP A 197 -11.06 -13.89 12.26
C TRP A 197 -11.09 -14.72 13.54
N LYS A 198 -12.08 -14.51 14.42
CA LYS A 198 -12.21 -15.30 15.65
C LYS A 198 -12.32 -16.80 15.31
N ASP A 199 -11.54 -17.61 16.02
CA ASP A 199 -11.49 -19.07 15.86
C ASP A 199 -11.10 -19.55 14.43
N LYS A 200 -10.48 -18.67 13.62
CA LYS A 200 -9.98 -18.97 12.26
C LYS A 200 -8.46 -19.00 12.24
N ASN A 201 -7.89 -19.85 11.39
CA ASN A 201 -6.45 -19.93 11.12
C ASN A 201 -6.07 -19.58 9.67
N SER A 202 -7.06 -19.38 8.80
CA SER A 202 -6.88 -18.97 7.40
C SER A 202 -8.05 -18.11 6.95
N TYR A 203 -7.88 -17.46 5.80
CA TYR A 203 -8.89 -16.59 5.19
C TYR A 203 -10.11 -17.35 4.62
N LYS A 204 -10.10 -18.68 4.60
CA LYS A 204 -11.16 -19.47 3.95
C LYS A 204 -12.48 -19.41 4.72
N GLY A 205 -13.58 -19.27 4.01
CA GLY A 205 -14.93 -19.23 4.58
C GLY A 205 -15.16 -17.96 5.42
N MET A 206 -14.50 -16.84 5.10
CA MET A 206 -14.77 -15.56 5.75
C MET A 206 -16.13 -15.01 5.34
N THR A 207 -16.54 -15.26 4.09
CA THR A 207 -17.85 -14.83 3.57
C THR A 207 -19.03 -15.60 4.15
N GLU A 208 -18.78 -16.72 4.83
CA GLU A 208 -19.78 -17.46 5.61
C GLU A 208 -20.20 -16.71 6.88
N ASN A 209 -19.39 -15.75 7.34
CA ASN A 209 -19.76 -14.88 8.45
C ASN A 209 -20.93 -13.97 8.01
N PRO A 210 -22.07 -13.96 8.74
CA PRO A 210 -23.23 -13.14 8.37
C PRO A 210 -22.92 -11.65 8.16
N LEU A 211 -21.93 -11.11 8.88
CA LEU A 211 -21.49 -9.72 8.75
C LEU A 211 -20.94 -9.39 7.36
N LEU A 212 -20.41 -10.39 6.63
CA LEU A 212 -19.81 -10.25 5.31
C LEU A 212 -20.67 -10.84 4.18
N SER A 213 -21.89 -11.30 4.50
CA SER A 213 -22.78 -11.97 3.55
C SER A 213 -23.17 -11.13 2.33
N PHE A 214 -23.08 -9.79 2.42
CA PHE A 214 -23.28 -8.90 1.28
C PHE A 214 -22.26 -9.12 0.15
N ALA A 215 -21.05 -9.60 0.47
CA ALA A 215 -20.00 -9.92 -0.50
C ALA A 215 -20.40 -11.08 -1.43
N LEU A 216 -21.35 -11.94 -1.01
CA LEU A 216 -21.86 -13.05 -1.83
C LEU A 216 -22.56 -12.59 -3.11
N LYS A 217 -23.01 -11.32 -3.15
CA LYS A 217 -23.67 -10.71 -4.31
C LYS A 217 -22.71 -9.92 -5.20
N GLN A 218 -21.43 -9.83 -4.81
CA GLN A 218 -20.44 -9.04 -5.53
C GLN A 218 -19.74 -9.88 -6.60
N ASP A 219 -19.28 -9.20 -7.64
CA ASP A 219 -18.45 -9.74 -8.70
C ASP A 219 -17.37 -8.70 -9.09
N PHE A 220 -16.66 -8.95 -10.19
CA PHE A 220 -15.64 -8.02 -10.69
C PHE A 220 -16.18 -6.96 -11.65
N SER A 221 -17.49 -6.90 -11.93
CA SER A 221 -18.05 -6.03 -12.97
C SER A 221 -17.75 -4.55 -12.72
N ALA A 222 -17.89 -4.09 -11.47
CA ALA A 222 -17.56 -2.70 -11.11
C ALA A 222 -16.05 -2.40 -11.22
N SER A 223 -15.20 -3.36 -10.85
CA SER A 223 -13.74 -3.27 -10.98
C SER A 223 -13.33 -3.19 -12.45
N VAL A 224 -13.89 -4.05 -13.29
CA VAL A 224 -13.65 -4.06 -14.75
C VAL A 224 -14.13 -2.78 -15.41
N ALA A 225 -15.34 -2.30 -15.06
CA ALA A 225 -15.89 -1.06 -15.58
C ALA A 225 -15.00 0.16 -15.23
N ARG A 226 -14.31 0.12 -14.09
CA ARG A 226 -13.38 1.15 -13.65
C ARG A 226 -12.02 1.11 -14.38
N GLY A 227 -11.73 0.02 -15.10
CA GLY A 227 -10.51 -0.15 -15.88
C GLY A 227 -9.50 -1.15 -15.30
N PHE A 228 -9.82 -1.81 -14.18
CA PHE A 228 -8.99 -2.89 -13.66
C PHE A 228 -9.13 -4.14 -14.54
N LYS A 229 -8.00 -4.77 -14.90
CA LYS A 229 -7.98 -5.93 -15.80
C LYS A 229 -7.19 -7.10 -15.22
N TRP A 230 -7.34 -7.33 -13.92
CA TRP A 230 -6.72 -8.46 -13.25
C TRP A 230 -7.23 -9.78 -13.84
N GLU A 231 -6.30 -10.62 -14.31
CA GLU A 231 -6.63 -11.95 -14.83
C GLU A 231 -6.66 -12.97 -13.68
N PHE A 232 -7.69 -12.95 -12.85
CA PHE A 232 -7.81 -13.92 -11.75
C PHE A 232 -8.04 -15.35 -12.27
N ILE A 233 -7.39 -16.34 -11.63
CA ILE A 233 -7.60 -17.80 -11.86
C ILE A 233 -8.50 -18.46 -10.82
N VAL A 234 -8.88 -17.70 -9.80
CA VAL A 234 -9.80 -18.12 -8.74
C VAL A 234 -11.13 -17.40 -8.90
N ASP A 235 -12.19 -17.93 -8.28
CA ASP A 235 -13.50 -17.30 -8.28
C ASP A 235 -13.49 -16.00 -7.43
N PRO A 236 -14.47 -15.10 -7.65
CA PRO A 236 -14.56 -13.83 -6.91
C PRO A 236 -14.61 -13.99 -5.39
N LEU A 237 -15.29 -15.01 -4.85
CA LEU A 237 -15.39 -15.20 -3.40
C LEU A 237 -14.03 -15.52 -2.81
N THR A 238 -13.23 -16.37 -3.46
CA THR A 238 -11.84 -16.62 -3.04
C THR A 238 -11.03 -15.32 -2.94
N VAL A 239 -11.22 -14.39 -3.88
CA VAL A 239 -10.55 -13.07 -3.82
C VAL A 239 -11.09 -12.23 -2.67
N PHE A 240 -12.41 -12.12 -2.49
CA PHE A 240 -13.01 -11.34 -1.40
C PHE A 240 -12.63 -11.86 -0.02
N GLU A 241 -12.53 -13.18 0.14
CA GLU A 241 -12.02 -13.80 1.35
C GLU A 241 -10.54 -13.48 1.58
N TYR A 242 -9.73 -13.51 0.52
CA TYR A 242 -8.33 -13.09 0.60
C TYR A 242 -8.20 -11.60 0.98
N ILE A 243 -9.07 -10.72 0.47
CA ILE A 243 -9.09 -9.29 0.82
C ILE A 243 -10.10 -8.96 1.93
N THR A 244 -10.35 -9.88 2.88
CA THR A 244 -11.38 -9.70 3.93
C THR A 244 -11.25 -8.36 4.68
N GLN A 245 -10.04 -7.79 4.82
CA GLN A 245 -9.86 -6.47 5.42
C GLN A 245 -10.54 -5.35 4.60
N VAL A 246 -10.48 -5.42 3.27
CA VAL A 246 -11.19 -4.50 2.36
C VAL A 246 -12.71 -4.73 2.44
N VAL A 247 -13.15 -5.99 2.55
CA VAL A 247 -14.58 -6.31 2.71
C VAL A 247 -15.13 -5.76 4.03
N ALA A 248 -14.37 -5.87 5.12
CA ALA A 248 -14.72 -5.26 6.40
C ALA A 248 -14.86 -3.73 6.30
N TRP A 249 -13.96 -3.07 5.54
CA TRP A 249 -14.07 -1.64 5.24
C TRP A 249 -15.36 -1.31 4.50
N GLN A 250 -15.67 -2.05 3.42
CA GLN A 250 -16.91 -1.85 2.67
C GLN A 250 -18.13 -1.96 3.58
N ARG A 251 -18.18 -2.96 4.48
CA ARG A 251 -19.29 -3.13 5.42
C ARG A 251 -19.50 -1.87 6.26
N LEU A 252 -18.43 -1.27 6.78
CA LEU A 252 -18.55 -0.04 7.55
C LEU A 252 -19.11 1.11 6.72
N CYS A 253 -18.68 1.25 5.46
CA CYS A 253 -19.24 2.26 4.57
C CYS A 253 -20.73 2.09 4.26
N LEU A 254 -21.36 0.96 4.66
CA LEU A 254 -22.81 0.75 4.55
C LEU A 254 -23.57 1.09 5.84
N LEU A 255 -22.90 1.37 6.97
CA LEU A 255 -23.56 1.57 8.27
C LEU A 255 -23.97 3.03 8.51
N GLU A 256 -25.27 3.28 8.64
CA GLU A 256 -25.82 4.59 9.05
C GLU A 256 -25.69 4.85 10.54
N GLU A 257 -25.54 3.80 11.34
CA GLU A 257 -25.49 3.84 12.78
C GLU A 257 -24.76 2.57 13.22
N ALA A 258 -23.63 2.72 13.91
CA ALA A 258 -22.71 1.65 14.27
C ALA A 258 -23.01 0.97 15.63
N GLY A 259 -24.15 1.28 16.26
CA GLY A 259 -24.59 0.80 17.57
C GLY A 259 -24.32 1.79 18.72
N ASP A 260 -23.70 2.94 18.44
CA ASP A 260 -23.28 3.94 19.43
C ASP A 260 -23.50 5.40 18.99
N GLY A 261 -24.35 5.60 17.98
CA GLY A 261 -24.68 6.88 17.37
C GLY A 261 -23.73 7.32 16.25
N PHE A 262 -22.67 6.56 15.96
CA PHE A 262 -21.70 6.90 14.93
C PHE A 262 -22.16 6.43 13.54
N SER A 263 -22.24 7.35 12.59
CA SER A 263 -22.55 7.04 11.19
C SER A 263 -21.26 6.79 10.40
N CYS A 264 -20.92 5.52 10.16
CA CYS A 264 -19.74 5.18 9.38
C CYS A 264 -19.87 5.60 7.91
N VAL A 265 -21.08 5.57 7.35
CA VAL A 265 -21.35 5.98 5.96
C VAL A 265 -21.16 7.48 5.76
N ASP A 266 -21.61 8.32 6.71
CA ASP A 266 -21.38 9.78 6.63
C ASP A 266 -19.89 10.06 6.82
N TYR A 267 -19.26 9.43 7.83
CA TYR A 267 -17.83 9.57 8.07
C TYR A 267 -16.98 9.19 6.85
N ALA A 268 -17.36 8.12 6.16
CA ALA A 268 -16.68 7.67 4.95
C ALA A 268 -16.74 8.73 3.84
N GLY A 269 -17.84 9.46 3.69
CA GLY A 269 -17.97 10.52 2.70
C GLY A 269 -17.30 11.85 3.10
N GLU A 270 -17.31 12.18 4.39
CA GLU A 270 -16.95 13.51 4.88
C GLU A 270 -15.53 13.60 5.47
N ASN A 271 -15.04 12.52 6.10
CA ASN A 271 -13.82 12.54 6.91
C ASN A 271 -12.70 11.65 6.38
N ILE A 272 -12.93 10.96 5.25
CA ILE A 272 -11.91 10.15 4.58
C ILE A 272 -11.50 10.86 3.29
N MET A 273 -10.20 11.13 3.16
CA MET A 273 -9.58 11.61 1.93
C MET A 273 -9.34 10.42 1.00
N TRP A 274 -10.23 10.25 0.04
CA TRP A 274 -10.10 9.23 -1.01
C TRP A 274 -9.26 9.79 -2.15
N PHE A 275 -8.31 9.01 -2.67
CA PHE A 275 -7.52 9.43 -3.83
C PHE A 275 -7.44 8.34 -4.90
N ASP A 276 -7.39 8.74 -6.16
CA ASP A 276 -7.49 7.82 -7.30
C ASP A 276 -6.30 6.85 -7.33
N VAL A 277 -6.58 5.57 -7.08
CA VAL A 277 -5.54 4.55 -6.99
C VAL A 277 -4.89 4.24 -8.34
N LEU A 278 -5.61 4.33 -9.47
CA LEU A 278 -5.05 3.97 -10.77
C LEU A 278 -4.05 5.02 -11.23
N GLU A 279 -4.36 6.27 -10.97
CA GLU A 279 -3.50 7.40 -11.32
C GLU A 279 -2.33 7.56 -10.33
N GLU A 280 -2.57 7.34 -9.03
CA GLU A 280 -1.57 7.64 -8.00
C GLU A 280 -0.70 6.44 -7.61
N ASN A 281 -1.20 5.20 -7.76
CA ASN A 281 -0.58 4.01 -7.16
C ASN A 281 -0.27 2.87 -8.15
N TRP A 282 -0.82 2.89 -9.36
CA TRP A 282 -0.69 1.82 -10.37
C TRP A 282 -0.35 2.38 -11.76
N GLY A 283 0.58 3.33 -11.81
CA GLY A 283 1.05 3.95 -13.06
C GLY A 283 1.72 2.97 -14.02
N PHE A 284 2.23 1.84 -13.53
CA PHE A 284 2.74 0.78 -14.42
C PHE A 284 1.58 0.12 -15.15
N GLU A 285 0.53 -0.26 -14.44
CA GLU A 285 -0.62 -0.98 -15.00
C GLU A 285 -1.40 -0.14 -16.01
N THR A 286 -1.40 1.19 -15.90
CA THR A 286 -2.03 2.07 -16.90
C THR A 286 -1.29 2.09 -18.25
N ILE A 287 -0.03 1.64 -18.29
CA ILE A 287 0.83 1.66 -19.50
C ILE A 287 1.23 0.26 -19.95
N ALA A 288 1.78 -0.56 -19.06
CA ALA A 288 2.14 -1.95 -19.32
C ALA A 288 0.92 -2.88 -19.29
N GLY A 289 -0.17 -2.50 -18.64
CA GLY A 289 -1.29 -3.39 -18.36
C GLY A 289 -1.09 -4.19 -17.08
N PHE A 290 -2.06 -5.03 -16.76
CA PHE A 290 -2.12 -5.78 -15.49
C PHE A 290 -1.36 -7.11 -15.53
N THR A 291 -0.32 -7.21 -16.38
CA THR A 291 0.54 -8.38 -16.54
C THR A 291 1.94 -8.07 -16.01
N GLY A 292 2.41 -8.85 -15.02
CA GLY A 292 3.70 -8.59 -14.39
C GLY A 292 4.90 -8.72 -15.34
N GLN A 293 4.82 -9.66 -16.29
CA GLN A 293 5.86 -9.89 -17.28
C GLN A 293 6.09 -8.67 -18.16
N GLU A 294 5.01 -8.00 -18.57
CA GLU A 294 5.13 -6.81 -19.42
C GLU A 294 5.86 -5.68 -18.68
N ALA A 295 5.49 -5.43 -17.42
CA ALA A 295 6.19 -4.43 -16.61
C ALA A 295 7.66 -4.80 -16.37
N PHE A 296 7.96 -6.09 -16.20
CA PHE A 296 9.33 -6.59 -16.06
C PHE A 296 10.16 -6.32 -17.31
N ASP A 297 9.66 -6.70 -18.49
CA ASP A 297 10.36 -6.54 -19.77
C ASP A 297 10.55 -5.06 -20.11
N VAL A 298 9.52 -4.24 -19.88
CA VAL A 298 9.59 -2.79 -20.11
C VAL A 298 10.66 -2.15 -19.23
N LEU A 299 10.75 -2.51 -17.94
CA LEU A 299 11.78 -1.98 -17.03
C LEU A 299 13.20 -2.47 -17.37
N ALA A 300 13.33 -3.68 -17.91
CA ALA A 300 14.61 -4.25 -18.35
C ALA A 300 15.15 -3.62 -19.64
N THR A 301 14.32 -2.85 -20.36
CA THR A 301 14.74 -2.12 -21.57
C THR A 301 15.97 -1.25 -21.28
N ARG A 302 16.96 -1.34 -22.18
CA ARG A 302 18.21 -0.59 -22.09
C ARG A 302 18.00 0.89 -22.45
N LEU A 303 18.67 1.78 -21.74
CA LEU A 303 18.64 3.22 -22.02
C LEU A 303 19.38 3.59 -23.32
N ASP A 304 20.26 2.73 -23.83
CA ASP A 304 20.99 2.89 -25.09
C ASP A 304 20.39 2.06 -26.25
N ALA A 305 19.21 1.47 -26.06
CA ALA A 305 18.46 0.84 -27.15
C ALA A 305 17.97 1.87 -28.18
N ASP A 306 17.54 1.39 -29.34
CA ASP A 306 16.96 2.24 -30.39
C ASP A 306 15.74 3.02 -29.87
N SER A 307 15.86 4.34 -29.82
CA SER A 307 14.80 5.22 -29.31
C SER A 307 13.53 5.19 -30.16
N GLU A 308 13.61 4.72 -31.40
CA GLU A 308 12.46 4.58 -32.28
C GLU A 308 11.71 3.26 -32.11
N SER A 309 12.28 2.29 -31.38
CA SER A 309 11.63 1.02 -31.07
C SER A 309 10.38 1.20 -30.19
N GLU A 310 9.40 0.32 -30.35
CA GLU A 310 8.17 0.34 -29.56
C GLU A 310 8.45 0.04 -28.08
N GLU A 311 9.41 -0.85 -27.82
CA GLU A 311 9.87 -1.23 -26.49
C GLU A 311 10.46 -0.02 -25.76
N TYR A 312 11.38 0.70 -26.40
CA TYR A 312 11.98 1.91 -25.81
C TYR A 312 10.93 2.99 -25.56
N LYS A 313 10.05 3.26 -26.54
CA LYS A 313 8.98 4.27 -26.38
C LYS A 313 8.06 3.93 -25.22
N LYS A 314 7.71 2.65 -25.04
CA LYS A 314 6.89 2.18 -23.92
C LYS A 314 7.62 2.32 -22.59
N ALA A 315 8.90 1.94 -22.52
CA ALA A 315 9.71 2.08 -21.31
C ALA A 315 9.93 3.54 -20.90
N TYR A 316 10.24 4.40 -21.87
CA TYR A 316 10.33 5.83 -21.69
C TYR A 316 9.03 6.41 -21.15
N LYS A 317 7.89 6.09 -21.78
CA LYS A 317 6.58 6.55 -21.35
C LYS A 317 6.27 6.10 -19.92
N MET A 318 6.52 4.83 -19.61
CA MET A 318 6.21 4.27 -18.27
C MET A 318 7.07 4.90 -17.18
N ALA A 319 8.39 4.99 -17.37
CA ALA A 319 9.30 5.54 -16.37
C ALA A 319 8.99 7.01 -16.09
N TRP A 320 8.85 7.84 -17.12
CA TRP A 320 8.62 9.27 -16.92
C TRP A 320 7.19 9.59 -16.50
N HIS A 321 6.18 8.84 -16.95
CA HIS A 321 4.82 8.97 -16.40
C HIS A 321 4.81 8.69 -14.90
N PHE A 322 5.41 7.58 -14.48
CA PHE A 322 5.48 7.23 -13.06
C PHE A 322 6.17 8.33 -12.23
N LEU A 323 7.35 8.78 -12.67
CA LEU A 323 8.12 9.81 -11.98
C LEU A 323 7.38 11.15 -11.91
N ALA A 324 6.72 11.57 -12.99
CA ALA A 324 6.09 12.89 -13.09
C ALA A 324 4.67 12.95 -12.50
N GLN A 325 3.92 11.85 -12.52
CA GLN A 325 2.47 11.87 -12.32
C GLN A 325 1.95 10.98 -11.19
N CYS A 326 2.67 9.94 -10.78
CA CYS A 326 2.19 9.00 -9.75
C CYS A 326 2.79 9.33 -8.39
N SER A 327 2.08 9.08 -7.29
CA SER A 327 2.63 9.26 -5.93
C SER A 327 3.40 8.05 -5.44
N MET A 328 3.02 6.86 -5.89
CA MET A 328 3.65 5.59 -5.56
C MET A 328 3.34 4.52 -6.60
N GLN A 329 4.01 3.37 -6.52
CA GLN A 329 3.67 2.17 -7.27
C GLN A 329 3.53 1.01 -6.31
N LYS A 330 2.35 0.41 -6.25
CA LYS A 330 2.15 -0.85 -5.53
C LYS A 330 2.58 -2.01 -6.43
N ILE A 331 3.67 -2.68 -6.05
CA ILE A 331 4.12 -3.92 -6.69
C ILE A 331 3.34 -5.10 -6.10
N THR A 332 2.50 -5.71 -6.93
CA THR A 332 1.66 -6.85 -6.55
C THR A 332 2.45 -8.17 -6.64
N HIS A 333 2.19 -9.10 -5.72
CA HIS A 333 2.66 -10.48 -5.81
C HIS A 333 1.59 -11.40 -6.41
N GLY A 334 0.33 -11.30 -5.96
CA GLY A 334 -0.80 -12.04 -6.57
C GLY A 334 -0.62 -13.57 -6.63
N LYS A 335 0.25 -14.13 -5.78
CA LYS A 335 0.65 -15.54 -5.80
C LYS A 335 -0.57 -16.44 -5.77
N HIS A 336 -0.70 -17.35 -6.73
CA HIS A 336 -1.84 -18.27 -6.89
C HIS A 336 -3.23 -17.61 -7.08
N LEU A 337 -3.31 -16.30 -7.28
CA LEU A 337 -4.56 -15.59 -7.54
C LEU A 337 -4.70 -15.18 -9.01
N THR A 338 -3.60 -14.84 -9.68
CA THR A 338 -3.57 -14.38 -11.08
C THR A 338 -3.05 -15.44 -12.03
N LYS A 339 -3.49 -15.36 -13.29
CA LYS A 339 -3.12 -16.27 -14.39
C LYS A 339 -1.66 -16.11 -14.79
N THR A 340 -1.22 -14.87 -14.87
CA THR A 340 0.16 -14.51 -15.16
C THR A 340 0.88 -14.10 -13.87
N PRO A 341 2.19 -14.36 -13.75
CA PRO A 341 2.97 -13.88 -12.61
C PRO A 341 2.90 -12.36 -12.51
N ALA A 342 2.66 -11.85 -11.30
CA ALA A 342 2.79 -10.41 -11.03
C ALA A 342 4.26 -10.02 -10.89
N LEU A 343 4.57 -8.73 -11.07
CA LEU A 343 5.94 -8.23 -11.10
C LEU A 343 6.74 -8.57 -9.82
N GLY A 344 6.09 -8.53 -8.65
CA GLY A 344 6.76 -8.89 -7.39
C GLY A 344 7.25 -10.34 -7.37
N LEU A 345 6.47 -11.28 -7.92
CA LEU A 345 6.92 -12.68 -8.03
C LEU A 345 8.09 -12.83 -8.98
N LEU A 346 8.10 -12.09 -10.08
CA LEU A 346 9.19 -12.16 -11.07
C LEU A 346 10.50 -11.66 -10.46
N TRP A 347 10.47 -10.59 -9.66
CA TRP A 347 11.65 -10.10 -8.94
C TRP A 347 12.11 -10.99 -7.78
N ASP A 348 11.23 -11.87 -7.29
CA ASP A 348 11.58 -12.86 -6.27
C ASP A 348 12.19 -14.15 -6.87
N LEU A 349 12.15 -14.34 -8.19
CA LEU A 349 12.71 -15.53 -8.84
C LEU A 349 14.24 -15.54 -8.80
N GLU A 350 14.81 -16.72 -8.55
CA GLU A 350 16.25 -16.98 -8.71
C GLU A 350 16.69 -16.63 -10.14
N GLY A 351 17.79 -15.87 -10.26
CA GLY A 351 18.32 -15.37 -11.53
C GLY A 351 17.83 -13.96 -11.91
N ASN A 352 16.83 -13.42 -11.18
CA ASN A 352 16.33 -12.06 -11.38
C ASN A 352 16.81 -11.07 -10.30
N GLU A 353 17.80 -11.46 -9.49
CA GLU A 353 18.43 -10.57 -8.51
C GLU A 353 18.97 -9.30 -9.20
N GLY A 354 18.69 -8.13 -8.61
CA GLY A 354 19.12 -6.83 -9.17
C GLY A 354 18.35 -6.35 -10.41
N LYS A 355 17.42 -7.12 -10.99
CA LYS A 355 16.64 -6.69 -12.17
C LYS A 355 15.70 -5.51 -11.92
N HIS A 356 15.43 -5.20 -10.66
CA HIS A 356 14.60 -4.08 -10.23
C HIS A 356 15.33 -2.72 -10.25
N ASP A 357 16.65 -2.71 -10.45
CA ASP A 357 17.50 -1.52 -10.50
C ASP A 357 18.77 -1.70 -11.36
N GLU A 358 18.72 -2.60 -12.36
CA GLU A 358 19.87 -2.99 -13.18
C GLU A 358 20.50 -1.80 -13.93
N GLU A 359 21.82 -1.65 -13.83
CA GLU A 359 22.56 -0.51 -14.40
C GLU A 359 22.33 -0.35 -15.91
N GLY A 360 22.01 0.87 -16.35
CA GLY A 360 21.78 1.21 -17.76
C GLY A 360 20.41 0.79 -18.29
N THR A 361 19.46 0.43 -17.43
CA THR A 361 18.07 0.12 -17.79
C THR A 361 17.10 1.22 -17.34
N PHE A 362 15.86 1.16 -17.83
CA PHE A 362 14.78 2.01 -17.32
C PHE A 362 14.44 1.72 -15.85
N ALA A 363 14.70 0.52 -15.34
CA ALA A 363 14.60 0.21 -13.92
C ALA A 363 15.53 1.09 -13.08
N GLU A 364 16.80 1.22 -13.48
CA GLU A 364 17.75 2.10 -12.80
C GLU A 364 17.34 3.57 -12.87
N LEU A 365 16.93 4.06 -14.06
CA LEU A 365 16.47 5.45 -14.23
C LEU A 365 15.31 5.75 -13.29
N LEU A 366 14.34 4.85 -13.21
CA LEU A 366 13.18 4.98 -12.34
C LEU A 366 13.59 5.03 -10.87
N ARG A 367 14.46 4.11 -10.44
CA ARG A 367 14.95 4.06 -9.05
C ARG A 367 15.71 5.32 -8.67
N TYR A 368 16.61 5.79 -9.55
CA TYR A 368 17.29 7.06 -9.35
C TYR A 368 16.30 8.22 -9.25
N GLY A 369 15.34 8.29 -10.19
CA GLY A 369 14.38 9.39 -10.26
C GLY A 369 13.50 9.49 -9.03
N THR A 370 13.13 8.37 -8.39
CA THR A 370 12.28 8.38 -7.19
C THR A 370 12.86 9.14 -6.01
N VAL A 371 14.20 9.24 -5.93
CA VAL A 371 14.91 9.90 -4.82
C VAL A 371 15.59 11.21 -5.24
N HIS A 372 15.80 11.43 -6.54
CA HIS A 372 16.52 12.59 -7.06
C HIS A 372 15.66 13.57 -7.87
N PHE A 373 14.42 13.21 -8.18
CA PHE A 373 13.46 14.11 -8.81
C PHE A 373 12.28 14.35 -7.89
N ARG A 374 11.76 15.58 -7.91
CA ARG A 374 10.59 16.00 -7.15
C ARG A 374 9.53 16.50 -8.12
N GLN A 375 8.31 15.99 -7.97
CA GLN A 375 7.17 16.50 -8.70
C GLN A 375 6.82 17.93 -8.26
N THR A 376 6.56 18.82 -9.20
CA THR A 376 6.20 20.23 -8.93
C THR A 376 4.74 20.39 -8.53
N ARG A 377 3.85 19.44 -8.88
CA ARG A 377 2.43 19.49 -8.49
C ARG A 377 2.24 19.51 -6.98
N GLU A 378 1.31 20.30 -6.46
CA GLU A 378 1.10 20.46 -5.01
C GLU A 378 0.21 19.39 -4.38
N GLY A 379 -0.77 18.85 -5.12
CA GLY A 379 -1.73 17.87 -4.63
C GLY A 379 -1.70 16.53 -5.36
N ILE A 380 -2.53 15.61 -4.85
CA ILE A 380 -2.87 14.33 -5.48
C ILE A 380 -4.31 14.38 -6.02
N ARG A 381 -4.69 13.39 -6.81
CA ARG A 381 -6.05 13.28 -7.36
C ARG A 381 -7.03 12.75 -6.32
N VAL A 382 -7.64 13.67 -5.57
CA VAL A 382 -8.71 13.36 -4.61
C VAL A 382 -10.00 13.03 -5.35
N VAL A 383 -10.79 12.10 -4.80
CA VAL A 383 -12.06 11.62 -5.36
C VAL A 383 -13.16 11.84 -4.33
N ASP A 384 -14.28 12.43 -4.76
CA ASP A 384 -15.50 12.45 -3.95
C ASP A 384 -16.21 11.10 -4.08
N VAL A 385 -16.39 10.40 -2.96
CA VAL A 385 -17.07 9.11 -2.96
C VAL A 385 -18.57 9.30 -2.78
N GLU A 386 -19.35 8.69 -3.67
CA GLU A 386 -20.80 8.68 -3.56
C GLU A 386 -21.26 7.84 -2.37
N ARG A 387 -22.25 8.35 -1.64
CA ARG A 387 -22.96 7.57 -0.63
C ARG A 387 -23.55 6.30 -1.27
N PRO A 388 -23.32 5.11 -0.70
CA PRO A 388 -23.97 3.89 -1.17
C PRO A 388 -25.49 4.02 -1.22
N LYS A 389 -26.11 3.48 -2.28
CA LYS A 389 -27.58 3.46 -2.44
C LYS A 389 -28.26 2.54 -1.44
N GLU A 390 -27.60 1.45 -1.08
CA GLU A 390 -28.05 0.51 -0.08
C GLU A 390 -27.20 0.70 1.17
N THR A 391 -27.84 1.11 2.26
CA THR A 391 -27.24 1.29 3.59
C THR A 391 -28.02 0.47 4.62
N MET A 392 -27.48 0.36 5.82
CA MET A 392 -28.11 -0.38 6.91
C MET A 392 -27.93 0.34 8.25
N ARG A 393 -28.94 0.22 9.11
CA ARG A 393 -28.92 0.69 10.50
C ARG A 393 -28.71 -0.53 11.40
N LYS A 394 -27.45 -0.88 11.63
CA LYS A 394 -27.02 -2.08 12.36
C LYS A 394 -25.72 -1.81 13.09
N GLY A 395 -25.57 -2.37 14.28
CA GLY A 395 -24.29 -2.38 15.00
C GLY A 395 -23.14 -2.92 14.14
N VAL A 396 -21.89 -2.54 14.47
CA VAL A 396 -20.68 -3.03 13.78
C VAL A 396 -20.65 -4.55 13.71
N LEU A 397 -21.04 -5.21 14.80
CA LEU A 397 -21.04 -6.67 14.95
C LEU A 397 -22.45 -7.28 14.90
N GLU A 398 -23.45 -6.54 14.40
CA GLU A 398 -24.82 -7.01 14.21
C GLU A 398 -25.01 -7.58 12.78
N PRO A 399 -25.33 -8.88 12.62
CA PRO A 399 -25.60 -9.52 11.31
C PRO A 399 -26.66 -8.84 10.47
#